data_AF-A0A5B8XS16-F1
#
_entry.id   AF-A0A5B8XS16-F1
#
_cell.length_a   1.000
_cell.length_b   1.000
_cell.length_c   1.000
_cell.angle_alpha   90.00
_cell.angle_beta   90.00
_cell.angle_gamma   90.00
#
_symmetry.space_group_name_H-M   'P 1'
#
loop_
_entity.id
_entity.type
_entity.pdbx_description
1 polymer ?
#
loop_
_entity_poly.entity_id
_entity_poly.type
_entity_poly.pdbx_seq_one_letter_code
_entity_poly.pdbx_strand_id
1 'polypeptide(L)'
;MKLHIPAPEQEEGLGAIDYSLVLVTIAAIAIYMGLRPEDAPKPVVSPEDAAVVEKLSDAAQAQKDVASKLDALKSSELRSRAWTDEEIVAALRFGARATNETACGVRSEQIAGGTVSDTMRLELLKAVDRRDENAPYACLSLLYFADKLPREDLQKEVHEFWEQNRAWEGNARLVSNAIESFKEWRERPESPEFWKWARVCALNMDYEGAAACQSILFQVAPAQGEDLVMVADKHFSELGAEIRPSEAALLARGLGWLTRNGQPKNFRIVETAELPDYDHDLRDGALFQLCRLVNSPDPVVSEQAAKELSSLANYGYRAMGETQRKRWYEACRKAFKATDEMPVIAVWSGSLEDAPRYDLARPYEAGYCQKKDGYPLWYCGAERWESKDMGADLYSLYAQTSWIEWEE
;
A
#
# COMPACT_ATOMS: atom_id res chain seq x y z
N MET A 1 -35.11 2.57 -40.74
CA MET A 1 -34.52 3.89 -40.50
C MET A 1 -33.01 3.69 -40.45
N LYS A 2 -32.26 4.20 -41.42
CA LYS A 2 -30.80 4.02 -41.53
C LYS A 2 -30.12 4.89 -40.48
N LEU A 3 -29.38 4.29 -39.54
CA LEU A 3 -28.40 5.02 -38.73
C LEU A 3 -27.03 4.84 -39.39
N HIS A 4 -26.49 5.97 -39.80
CA HIS A 4 -25.21 6.11 -40.48
C HIS A 4 -24.13 6.23 -39.39
N ILE A 5 -23.16 5.32 -39.41
CA ILE A 5 -21.93 5.41 -38.63
C ILE A 5 -20.88 6.02 -39.56
N PRO A 6 -20.33 7.22 -39.29
CA PRO A 6 -19.08 7.63 -39.90
C PRO A 6 -17.91 6.94 -39.18
N ALA A 7 -16.97 6.46 -39.98
CA ALA A 7 -15.63 6.06 -39.54
C ALA A 7 -14.78 7.31 -39.24
N PRO A 8 -13.61 7.17 -38.57
CA PRO A 8 -12.97 8.22 -37.80
C PRO A 8 -12.18 9.18 -38.69
N GLU A 9 -12.27 10.48 -38.39
CA GLU A 9 -11.31 11.47 -38.87
C GLU A 9 -10.49 12.03 -37.69
N GLN A 10 -9.20 11.74 -37.79
CA GLN A 10 -8.05 12.62 -37.56
C GLN A 10 -7.91 13.35 -36.21
N GLU A 11 -6.75 13.10 -35.60
CA GLU A 11 -6.11 13.96 -34.61
C GLU A 11 -6.11 15.42 -35.09
N GLU A 12 -6.87 16.28 -34.40
CA GLU A 12 -6.66 17.72 -34.45
C GLU A 12 -6.61 18.28 -33.03
N GLY A 13 -5.40 18.69 -32.65
CA GLY A 13 -5.10 19.95 -31.96
C GLY A 13 -5.82 20.23 -30.65
N LEU A 14 -5.06 20.18 -29.56
CA LEU A 14 -5.26 21.01 -28.37
C LEU A 14 -5.59 22.44 -28.80
N GLY A 15 -6.87 22.80 -28.68
CA GLY A 15 -7.43 24.04 -29.19
C GLY A 15 -6.81 25.27 -28.54
N ALA A 16 -6.75 26.35 -29.33
CA ALA A 16 -6.16 27.67 -29.05
C ALA A 16 -6.69 28.42 -27.79
N ILE A 17 -7.44 27.76 -26.91
CA ILE A 17 -8.02 28.34 -25.70
C ILE A 17 -7.02 28.30 -24.52
N ASP A 18 -6.04 27.40 -24.50
CA ASP A 18 -4.99 27.41 -23.46
C ASP A 18 -3.85 28.41 -23.73
N TYR A 19 -3.49 28.63 -25.00
CA TYR A 19 -2.42 29.58 -25.35
C TYR A 19 -2.82 31.04 -25.09
N SER A 20 -4.10 31.37 -25.26
CA SER A 20 -4.61 32.72 -24.98
C SER A 20 -4.60 33.03 -23.49
N LEU A 21 -4.89 32.05 -22.62
CA LEU A 21 -4.81 32.23 -21.17
C LEU A 21 -3.36 32.41 -20.69
N VAL A 22 -2.42 31.63 -21.24
CA VAL A 22 -0.99 31.77 -20.94
C VAL A 22 -0.46 33.12 -21.45
N LEU A 23 -0.84 33.55 -22.65
CA LEU A 23 -0.42 34.84 -23.20
C LEU A 23 -1.04 36.03 -22.45
N VAL A 24 -2.28 35.93 -21.99
CA VAL A 24 -2.90 36.96 -21.14
C VAL A 24 -2.22 37.02 -19.78
N THR A 25 -1.81 35.88 -19.23
CA THR A 25 -1.08 35.83 -17.95
C THR A 25 0.33 36.40 -18.09
N ILE A 26 1.05 36.08 -19.17
CA ILE A 26 2.36 36.65 -19.48
C ILE A 26 2.25 38.15 -19.76
N ALA A 27 1.23 38.59 -20.51
CA ALA A 27 0.99 40.00 -20.76
C ALA A 27 0.60 40.76 -19.48
N ALA A 28 -0.20 40.16 -18.59
CA ALA A 28 -0.54 40.73 -17.29
C ALA A 28 0.69 40.82 -16.38
N ILE A 29 1.58 39.82 -16.39
CA ILE A 29 2.87 39.86 -15.68
C ILE A 29 3.79 40.92 -16.28
N ALA A 30 3.88 41.03 -17.60
CA ALA A 30 4.70 42.03 -18.29
C ALA A 30 4.17 43.45 -18.07
N ILE A 31 2.85 43.64 -18.06
CA ILE A 31 2.19 44.91 -17.71
C ILE A 31 2.39 45.22 -16.23
N TYR A 32 2.28 44.23 -15.33
CA TYR A 32 2.56 44.40 -13.90
C TYR A 32 4.05 44.74 -13.64
N MET A 33 4.97 44.15 -14.39
CA MET A 33 6.40 44.45 -14.33
C MET A 33 6.75 45.80 -14.99
N GLY A 34 6.06 46.19 -16.07
CA GLY A 34 6.26 47.47 -16.77
C GLY A 34 5.54 48.67 -16.15
N LEU A 35 4.50 48.44 -15.34
CA LEU A 35 3.81 49.44 -14.52
C LEU A 35 4.41 49.57 -13.11
N ARG A 36 5.47 48.82 -12.78
CA ARG A 36 6.26 49.17 -11.60
C ARG A 36 6.85 50.55 -11.85
N PRO A 37 6.59 51.55 -10.99
CA PRO A 37 7.39 52.75 -11.02
C PRO A 37 8.86 52.31 -10.88
N GLU A 38 9.73 52.75 -11.80
CA GLU A 38 11.18 52.50 -11.74
C GLU A 38 11.81 52.99 -10.41
N ASP A 39 11.03 53.76 -9.63
CA ASP A 39 11.31 54.26 -8.29
C ASP A 39 10.50 53.57 -7.18
N ALA A 40 10.11 52.29 -7.33
CA ALA A 40 9.88 51.49 -6.12
C ALA A 40 11.24 51.43 -5.40
N PRO A 41 11.40 51.99 -4.18
CA PRO A 41 12.68 51.95 -3.50
C PRO A 41 13.09 50.49 -3.43
N LYS A 42 14.18 50.14 -4.15
CA LYS A 42 14.87 48.87 -3.91
C LYS A 42 14.99 48.78 -2.39
N PRO A 43 14.58 47.69 -1.75
CA PRO A 43 14.83 47.55 -0.33
C PRO A 43 16.31 47.87 -0.16
N VAL A 44 16.61 48.93 0.59
CA VAL A 44 17.98 49.32 0.90
C VAL A 44 18.46 48.23 1.84
N VAL A 45 18.87 47.11 1.24
CA VAL A 45 19.61 46.07 1.91
C VAL A 45 20.89 46.78 2.31
N SER A 46 21.10 46.98 3.61
CA SER A 46 22.32 47.63 4.06
C SER A 46 23.51 46.83 3.52
N PRO A 47 24.67 47.45 3.26
CA PRO A 47 25.87 46.70 2.85
C PRO A 47 26.21 45.56 3.82
N GLU A 48 25.81 45.70 5.09
CA GLU A 48 25.93 44.66 6.12
C GLU A 48 24.95 43.50 5.87
N ASP A 49 23.69 43.76 5.55
CA ASP A 49 22.70 42.74 5.22
C ASP A 49 23.04 42.01 3.91
N ALA A 50 23.59 42.72 2.91
CA ALA A 50 24.02 42.13 1.65
C ALA A 50 25.23 41.19 1.84
N ALA A 51 26.20 41.61 2.65
CA ALA A 51 27.34 40.78 3.01
C ALA A 51 26.95 39.56 3.87
N VAL A 52 25.90 39.69 4.71
CA VAL A 52 25.35 38.56 5.46
C VAL A 52 24.64 37.58 4.52
N VAL A 53 23.84 38.05 3.56
CA VAL A 53 23.18 37.21 2.55
C VAL A 53 24.20 36.49 1.67
N GLU A 54 25.26 37.17 1.23
CA GLU A 54 26.35 36.59 0.43
C GLU A 54 27.10 35.50 1.23
N LYS A 55 27.47 35.77 2.48
CA LYS A 55 28.09 34.77 3.36
C LYS A 55 27.20 33.56 3.64
N LEU A 56 25.90 33.77 3.81
CA LEU A 56 24.93 32.69 3.99
C LEU A 56 24.80 31.84 2.71
N SER A 57 24.87 32.49 1.54
CA SER A 57 24.89 31.81 0.23
C SER A 57 26.15 30.98 0.05
N ASP A 58 27.33 31.51 0.38
CA ASP A 58 28.60 30.78 0.28
C ASP A 58 28.66 29.59 1.23
N ALA A 59 28.18 29.76 2.47
CA ALA A 59 28.11 28.68 3.45
C ALA A 59 27.14 27.58 3.01
N ALA A 60 25.99 27.93 2.43
CA ALA A 60 25.04 26.98 1.87
C ALA A 60 25.64 26.22 0.68
N GLN A 61 26.37 26.91 -0.20
CA GLN A 61 27.05 26.29 -1.34
C GLN A 61 28.14 25.32 -0.87
N ALA A 62 28.94 25.69 0.13
CA ALA A 62 29.96 24.81 0.71
C ALA A 62 29.33 23.53 1.32
N GLN A 63 28.19 23.65 2.01
CA GLN A 63 27.46 22.49 2.52
C GLN A 63 26.91 21.61 1.39
N LYS A 64 26.41 22.23 0.31
CA LYS A 64 25.96 21.49 -0.87
C LYS A 64 27.09 20.72 -1.54
N ASP A 65 28.29 21.31 -1.61
CA ASP A 65 29.47 20.63 -2.14
C ASP A 65 29.90 19.45 -1.26
N VAL A 66 29.76 19.56 0.06
CA VAL A 66 29.99 18.45 0.99
C VAL A 66 28.98 17.33 0.75
N ALA A 67 27.68 17.64 0.69
CA ALA A 67 26.63 16.66 0.41
C ALA A 67 26.84 15.96 -0.94
N SER A 68 27.18 16.73 -1.98
CA SER A 68 27.45 16.19 -3.32
C SER A 68 28.64 15.22 -3.34
N LYS A 69 29.69 15.49 -2.55
CA LYS A 69 30.81 14.55 -2.39
C LYS A 69 30.40 13.27 -1.67
N LEU A 70 29.51 13.36 -0.68
CA LEU A 70 28.97 12.20 0.02
C LEU A 70 28.08 11.36 -0.91
N ASP A 71 27.22 12.00 -1.70
CA ASP A 71 26.36 11.32 -2.68
C ASP A 71 27.13 10.56 -3.76
N ALA A 72 28.38 10.99 -4.04
CA ALA A 72 29.26 10.28 -4.98
C ALA A 72 29.87 8.99 -4.40
N LEU A 73 29.75 8.75 -3.08
CA LEU A 73 30.29 7.57 -2.42
C LEU A 73 29.36 6.36 -2.59
N LYS A 74 29.94 5.16 -2.51
CA LYS A 74 29.15 3.92 -2.50
C LYS A 74 28.47 3.74 -1.14
N SER A 75 27.31 3.09 -1.11
CA SER A 75 26.56 2.83 0.13
C SER A 75 27.39 2.11 1.21
N SER A 76 28.28 1.19 0.82
CA SER A 76 29.19 0.50 1.75
C SER A 76 30.21 1.43 2.40
N GLU A 77 30.65 2.46 1.66
CA GLU A 77 31.61 3.45 2.15
C GLU A 77 30.92 4.45 3.07
N LEU A 78 29.73 4.92 2.70
CA LEU A 78 28.90 5.78 3.56
C LEU A 78 28.64 5.15 4.94
N ARG A 79 28.40 3.83 5.00
CA ARG A 79 28.11 3.12 6.26
C ARG A 79 29.33 2.86 7.13
N SER A 80 30.53 2.75 6.56
CA SER A 80 31.74 2.33 7.30
C SER A 80 32.64 3.49 7.72
N ARG A 81 32.43 4.68 7.14
CA ARG A 81 33.23 5.87 7.46
C ARG A 81 32.82 6.53 8.77
N ALA A 82 33.74 7.30 9.34
CA ALA A 82 33.41 8.27 10.38
C ALA A 82 32.70 9.49 9.75
N TRP A 83 31.75 10.04 10.49
CA TRP A 83 30.95 11.22 10.10
C TRP A 83 31.19 12.37 11.06
N THR A 84 31.47 13.55 10.52
CA THR A 84 31.46 14.80 11.33
C THR A 84 30.06 15.37 11.43
N ASP A 85 29.81 16.24 12.41
CA ASP A 85 28.49 16.85 12.56
C ASP A 85 28.16 17.79 11.40
N GLU A 86 29.15 18.45 10.80
CA GLU A 86 28.98 19.27 9.61
C GLU A 86 28.57 18.42 8.40
N GLU A 87 29.16 17.23 8.24
CA GLU A 87 28.80 16.29 7.18
C GLU A 87 27.37 15.75 7.35
N ILE A 88 26.98 15.43 8.59
CA ILE A 88 25.60 14.98 8.87
C ILE A 88 24.60 16.11 8.55
N VAL A 89 24.85 17.33 9.01
CA VAL A 89 23.95 18.46 8.73
C VAL A 89 23.90 18.76 7.22
N ALA A 90 25.04 18.72 6.53
CA ALA A 90 25.10 18.91 5.09
C ALA A 90 24.32 17.83 4.34
N ALA A 91 24.48 16.56 4.73
CA ALA A 91 23.69 15.46 4.21
C ALA A 91 22.20 15.74 4.42
N LEU A 92 21.72 15.82 5.66
CA LEU A 92 20.30 16.00 5.95
C LEU A 92 19.63 17.18 5.23
N ARG A 93 20.39 18.25 4.93
CA ARG A 93 19.89 19.43 4.23
C ARG A 93 19.90 19.32 2.70
N PHE A 94 20.89 18.66 2.10
CA PHE A 94 21.14 18.72 0.65
C PHE A 94 21.44 17.38 -0.02
N GLY A 95 21.72 16.34 0.76
CA GLY A 95 22.09 15.02 0.29
C GLY A 95 20.92 14.28 -0.33
N ALA A 96 21.26 13.33 -1.18
CA ALA A 96 20.29 12.38 -1.72
C ALA A 96 19.76 11.45 -0.61
N ARG A 97 18.60 10.84 -0.85
CA ARG A 97 17.95 9.87 0.05
C ARG A 97 18.92 8.91 0.74
N ALA A 98 19.73 8.17 -0.02
CA ALA A 98 20.63 7.15 0.53
C ALA A 98 21.65 7.72 1.54
N THR A 99 22.13 8.93 1.28
CA THR A 99 23.06 9.66 2.14
C THR A 99 22.37 10.15 3.40
N ASN A 100 21.15 10.69 3.28
CA ASN A 100 20.35 11.17 4.42
C ASN A 100 19.95 10.05 5.35
N GLU A 101 19.50 8.94 4.76
CA GLU A 101 19.14 7.73 5.47
C GLU A 101 20.35 7.19 6.24
N THR A 102 21.54 7.14 5.61
CA THR A 102 22.78 6.73 6.30
C THR A 102 23.18 7.70 7.41
N ALA A 103 23.10 9.02 7.16
CA ALA A 103 23.40 10.05 8.15
C ALA A 103 22.47 9.95 9.38
N CYS A 104 21.17 9.74 9.17
CA CYS A 104 20.23 9.47 10.23
C CYS A 104 20.59 8.19 10.99
N GLY A 105 20.90 7.09 10.30
CA GLY A 105 21.25 5.81 10.91
C GLY A 105 22.49 5.90 11.81
N VAL A 106 23.54 6.60 11.37
CA VAL A 106 24.77 6.84 12.16
C VAL A 106 24.51 7.62 13.45
N ARG A 107 23.44 8.41 13.49
CA ARG A 107 23.05 9.23 14.64
C ARG A 107 21.82 8.68 15.37
N SER A 108 21.35 7.48 15.01
CA SER A 108 20.12 6.88 15.55
C SER A 108 20.09 6.82 17.07
N GLU A 109 21.18 6.43 17.73
CA GLU A 109 21.26 6.41 19.20
C GLU A 109 21.17 7.80 19.82
N GLN A 110 21.78 8.82 19.19
CA GLN A 110 21.71 10.20 19.67
C GLN A 110 20.33 10.82 19.40
N ILE A 111 19.70 10.46 18.29
CA ILE A 111 18.32 10.83 17.98
C ILE A 111 17.41 10.22 19.05
N ALA A 112 17.57 8.93 19.35
CA ALA A 112 16.79 8.21 20.35
C ALA A 112 17.02 8.71 21.79
N GLY A 113 18.25 9.13 22.11
CA GLY A 113 18.58 9.75 23.39
C GLY A 113 18.23 11.23 23.49
N GLY A 114 17.79 11.86 22.39
CA GLY A 114 17.42 13.27 22.33
C GLY A 114 18.61 14.23 22.47
N THR A 115 19.83 13.73 22.23
CA THR A 115 21.10 14.43 22.42
C THR A 115 21.70 14.99 21.12
N VAL A 116 20.98 14.91 20.00
CA VAL A 116 21.39 15.57 18.74
C VAL A 116 21.40 17.09 18.89
N SER A 117 22.24 17.75 18.09
CA SER A 117 22.27 19.22 18.04
C SER A 117 20.95 19.80 17.53
N ASP A 118 20.60 21.02 17.96
CA ASP A 118 19.37 21.68 17.52
C ASP A 118 19.35 21.92 16.01
N THR A 119 20.50 22.18 15.39
CA THR A 119 20.62 22.29 13.94
C THR A 119 20.22 20.99 13.26
N MET A 120 20.78 19.85 13.69
CA MET A 120 20.44 18.54 13.11
C MET A 120 18.97 18.22 13.28
N ARG A 121 18.41 18.46 14.46
CA ARG A 121 16.98 18.29 14.74
C ARG A 121 16.11 19.11 13.80
N LEU A 122 16.43 20.39 13.63
CA LEU A 122 15.67 21.29 12.76
C LEU A 122 15.72 20.85 11.29
N GLU A 123 16.84 20.32 10.81
CA GLU A 123 16.92 19.81 9.44
C GLU A 123 16.11 18.51 9.27
N LEU A 124 16.14 17.59 10.24
CA LEU A 124 15.27 16.41 10.24
C LEU A 124 13.78 16.81 10.23
N LEU A 125 13.39 17.74 11.10
CA LEU A 125 12.02 18.20 11.20
C LEU A 125 11.55 18.83 9.88
N LYS A 126 12.34 19.73 9.29
CA LYS A 126 12.02 20.37 8.00
C LYS A 126 11.87 19.35 6.88
N ALA A 127 12.73 18.34 6.84
CA ALA A 127 12.69 17.33 5.78
C ALA A 127 11.38 16.51 5.84
N VAL A 128 10.94 16.12 7.05
CA VAL A 128 9.70 15.37 7.25
C VAL A 128 8.46 16.26 7.07
N ASP A 129 8.46 17.46 7.67
CA ASP A 129 7.36 18.44 7.59
C ASP A 129 7.04 18.79 6.12
N ARG A 130 8.07 19.02 5.30
CA ARG A 130 7.91 19.35 3.87
C ARG A 130 7.56 18.15 2.99
N ARG A 131 7.49 16.95 3.57
CA ARG A 131 7.33 15.68 2.85
C ARG A 131 8.40 15.48 1.75
N ASP A 132 9.65 15.83 2.06
CA ASP A 132 10.77 15.77 1.11
C ASP A 132 11.06 14.31 0.67
N GLU A 133 11.25 14.08 -0.63
CA GLU A 133 11.56 12.74 -1.19
C GLU A 133 12.89 12.16 -0.70
N ASN A 134 13.81 13.02 -0.25
CA ASN A 134 15.11 12.65 0.28
C ASN A 134 15.14 12.57 1.81
N ALA A 135 14.03 12.85 2.50
CA ALA A 135 14.00 12.75 3.96
C ALA A 135 14.29 11.29 4.41
N PRO A 136 14.93 11.09 5.58
CA PRO A 136 15.34 9.77 6.04
C PRO A 136 14.18 8.98 6.69
N TYR A 137 13.11 8.75 5.93
CA TYR A 137 11.90 8.09 6.42
C TYR A 137 12.15 6.69 6.95
N ALA A 138 13.06 5.91 6.35
CA ALA A 138 13.33 4.56 6.82
C ALA A 138 13.96 4.59 8.22
N CYS A 139 15.06 5.32 8.39
CA CYS A 139 15.69 5.48 9.69
C CYS A 139 14.72 6.01 10.76
N LEU A 140 13.97 7.07 10.45
CA LEU A 140 13.01 7.66 11.39
C LEU A 140 11.85 6.71 11.72
N SER A 141 11.40 5.92 10.75
CA SER A 141 10.35 4.93 10.96
C SER A 141 10.81 3.77 11.84
N LEU A 142 12.08 3.34 11.72
CA LEU A 142 12.65 2.33 12.64
C LEU A 142 12.61 2.83 14.09
N LEU A 143 13.00 4.09 14.32
CA LEU A 143 12.95 4.70 15.64
C LEU A 143 11.51 4.91 16.13
N TYR A 144 10.60 5.32 15.25
CA TYR A 144 9.18 5.50 15.56
C TYR A 144 8.51 4.19 16.00
N PHE A 145 8.63 3.14 15.20
CA PHE A 145 8.02 1.84 15.52
C PHE A 145 8.70 1.13 16.70
N ALA A 146 9.92 1.52 17.07
CA ALA A 146 10.59 1.05 18.28
C ALA A 146 10.26 1.89 19.53
N ASP A 147 9.38 2.90 19.41
CA ASP A 147 9.06 3.86 20.48
C ASP A 147 10.30 4.57 21.06
N LYS A 148 11.25 4.90 20.18
CA LYS A 148 12.54 5.49 20.55
C LYS A 148 12.67 6.97 20.20
N LEU A 149 11.70 7.59 19.51
CA LEU A 149 11.77 9.01 19.16
C LEU A 149 11.44 9.88 20.40
N PRO A 150 12.38 10.66 20.96
CA PRO A 150 12.26 11.22 22.32
C PRO A 150 11.74 12.67 22.38
N ARG A 151 11.24 13.24 21.28
CA ARG A 151 10.70 14.62 21.26
C ARG A 151 9.37 14.69 20.51
N GLU A 152 8.42 15.44 21.07
CA GLU A 152 7.04 15.51 20.59
C GLU A 152 6.95 15.99 19.14
N ASP A 153 7.78 16.94 18.69
CA ASP A 153 7.67 17.52 17.35
C ASP A 153 8.06 16.55 16.24
N LEU A 154 9.26 15.95 16.31
CA LEU A 154 9.71 14.99 15.32
C LEU A 154 8.88 13.70 15.37
N GLN A 155 8.53 13.22 16.57
CA GLN A 155 7.66 12.06 16.72
C GLN A 155 6.27 12.33 16.12
N LYS A 156 5.70 13.51 16.36
CA LYS A 156 4.41 13.92 15.79
C LYS A 156 4.45 13.97 14.26
N GLU A 157 5.48 14.55 13.66
CA GLU A 157 5.58 14.59 12.19
C GLU A 157 5.69 13.20 11.56
N VAL A 158 6.48 12.31 12.17
CA VAL A 158 6.60 10.92 11.70
C VAL A 158 5.30 10.14 11.94
N HIS A 159 4.61 10.40 13.05
CA HIS A 159 3.29 9.84 13.34
C HIS A 159 2.26 10.28 12.29
N GLU A 160 2.17 11.58 12.01
CA GLU A 160 1.26 12.13 10.99
C GLU A 160 1.55 11.56 9.60
N PHE A 161 2.82 11.37 9.25
CA PHE A 161 3.21 10.65 8.04
C PHE A 161 2.62 9.23 8.02
N TRP A 162 2.76 8.46 9.10
CA TRP A 162 2.23 7.08 9.14
C TRP A 162 0.70 7.03 9.18
N GLU A 163 0.02 7.96 9.86
CA GLU A 163 -1.44 8.05 9.86
C GLU A 163 -1.99 8.34 8.45
N GLN A 164 -1.39 9.29 7.73
CA GLN A 164 -1.75 9.55 6.32
C GLN A 164 -1.58 8.30 5.44
N ASN A 165 -0.51 7.53 5.65
CA ASN A 165 -0.26 6.31 4.89
C ASN A 165 -1.14 5.13 5.29
N ARG A 166 -1.65 5.09 6.53
CA ARG A 166 -2.68 4.13 6.96
C ARG A 166 -4.05 4.45 6.38
N ALA A 167 -4.34 5.73 6.17
CA ALA A 167 -5.53 6.19 5.47
C ALA A 167 -5.44 6.05 3.94
N TRP A 168 -4.28 5.64 3.40
CA TRP A 168 -3.98 5.60 1.96
C TRP A 168 -4.03 6.98 1.28
N GLU A 169 -3.84 8.04 2.05
CA GLU A 169 -3.82 9.45 1.61
C GLU A 169 -2.40 10.01 1.46
N GLY A 170 -1.40 9.29 1.98
CA GLY A 170 0.00 9.67 1.92
C GLY A 170 0.65 9.44 0.55
N ASN A 171 1.86 10.00 0.38
CA ASN A 171 2.64 9.84 -0.84
C ASN A 171 3.24 8.43 -0.93
N ALA A 172 2.68 7.61 -1.82
CA ALA A 172 3.07 6.22 -2.03
C ALA A 172 4.54 6.04 -2.43
N ARG A 173 5.14 7.04 -3.09
CA ARG A 173 6.56 7.01 -3.45
C ARG A 173 7.45 7.12 -2.20
N LEU A 174 7.08 7.95 -1.22
CA LEU A 174 7.83 8.06 0.04
C LEU A 174 7.83 6.75 0.82
N VAL A 175 6.68 6.09 0.89
CA VAL A 175 6.55 4.78 1.53
C VAL A 175 7.35 3.71 0.79
N SER A 176 7.24 3.67 -0.54
CA SER A 176 7.99 2.71 -1.35
C SER A 176 9.49 2.89 -1.16
N ASN A 177 9.97 4.13 -1.16
CA ASN A 177 11.36 4.49 -0.89
C ASN A 177 11.81 4.03 0.50
N ALA A 178 10.99 4.23 1.55
CA ALA A 178 11.31 3.79 2.90
C ALA A 178 11.40 2.26 3.00
N ILE A 179 10.48 1.54 2.35
CA ILE A 179 10.47 0.08 2.30
C ILE A 179 11.69 -0.48 1.54
N GLU A 180 12.07 0.16 0.43
CA GLU A 180 13.30 -0.19 -0.30
C GLU A 180 14.53 -0.06 0.59
N SER A 181 14.65 1.05 1.33
CA SER A 181 15.75 1.27 2.28
C SER A 181 15.80 0.15 3.35
N PHE A 182 14.66 -0.28 3.89
CA PHE A 182 14.63 -1.42 4.85
C PHE A 182 15.25 -2.69 4.26
N LYS A 183 14.98 -2.97 2.98
CA LYS A 183 15.54 -4.14 2.28
C LYS A 183 17.04 -3.99 2.05
N GLU A 184 17.48 -2.82 1.58
CA GLU A 184 18.90 -2.53 1.34
C GLU A 184 19.73 -2.58 2.62
N TRP A 185 19.13 -2.26 3.75
CA TRP A 185 19.80 -2.20 5.04
C TRP A 185 19.74 -3.53 5.79
N ARG A 186 18.79 -4.40 5.41
CA ARG A 186 18.41 -5.59 6.16
C ARG A 186 17.99 -5.25 7.60
N GLU A 187 17.44 -4.05 7.78
CA GLU A 187 16.92 -3.54 9.04
C GLU A 187 15.49 -3.06 8.79
N ARG A 188 14.57 -3.44 9.65
CA ARG A 188 13.13 -3.26 9.44
C ARG A 188 12.40 -3.10 10.76
N PRO A 189 11.22 -2.46 10.78
CA PRO A 189 10.41 -2.40 11.98
C PRO A 189 10.05 -3.81 12.46
N GLU A 190 10.25 -4.08 13.76
CA GLU A 190 9.81 -5.32 14.40
C GLU A 190 8.40 -5.21 15.00
N SER A 191 7.83 -3.99 15.02
CA SER A 191 6.51 -3.72 15.58
C SER A 191 5.41 -4.52 14.88
N PRO A 192 4.51 -5.19 15.64
CA PRO A 192 3.33 -5.84 15.08
C PRO A 192 2.44 -4.91 14.27
N GLU A 193 2.40 -3.62 14.63
CA GLU A 193 1.58 -2.61 13.97
C GLU A 193 2.05 -2.35 12.53
N PHE A 194 3.36 -2.28 12.31
CA PHE A 194 3.93 -2.14 10.97
C PHE A 194 3.58 -3.35 10.09
N TRP A 195 3.71 -4.57 10.63
CA TRP A 195 3.41 -5.79 9.88
C TRP A 195 1.91 -5.92 9.58
N LYS A 196 1.03 -5.54 10.51
CA LYS A 196 -0.42 -5.44 10.26
C LYS A 196 -0.70 -4.52 9.07
N TRP A 197 -0.14 -3.31 9.06
CA TRP A 197 -0.29 -2.36 7.96
C TRP A 197 0.33 -2.88 6.65
N ALA A 198 1.53 -3.46 6.69
CA ALA A 198 2.22 -3.95 5.50
C ALA A 198 1.44 -5.06 4.77
N ARG A 199 0.76 -5.95 5.53
CA ARG A 199 -0.13 -6.99 4.96
C ARG A 199 -1.31 -6.40 4.20
N VAL A 200 -1.96 -5.37 4.76
CA VAL A 200 -3.05 -4.66 4.07
C VAL A 200 -2.52 -3.90 2.86
N CYS A 201 -1.37 -3.22 2.99
CA CYS A 201 -0.72 -2.51 1.89
C CYS A 201 -0.40 -3.43 0.70
N ALA A 202 0.12 -4.64 0.97
CA ALA A 202 0.46 -5.59 -0.09
C ALA A 202 -0.75 -6.14 -0.86
N LEU A 203 -1.93 -6.13 -0.23
CA LEU A 203 -3.20 -6.58 -0.81
C LEU A 203 -4.06 -5.43 -1.35
N ASN A 204 -3.69 -4.17 -1.07
CA ASN A 204 -4.32 -2.99 -1.65
C ASN A 204 -3.77 -2.74 -3.06
N MET A 205 -4.23 -3.52 -4.04
CA MET A 205 -3.68 -3.50 -5.41
C MET A 205 -3.89 -2.15 -6.15
N ASP A 206 -4.77 -1.29 -5.66
CA ASP A 206 -5.00 0.06 -6.18
C ASP A 206 -3.96 1.08 -5.64
N TYR A 207 -3.22 0.73 -4.57
CA TYR A 207 -2.20 1.58 -3.99
C TYR A 207 -0.86 1.40 -4.72
N GLU A 208 -0.29 2.50 -5.22
CA GLU A 208 0.95 2.47 -6.00
C GLU A 208 2.12 1.82 -5.23
N GLY A 209 2.14 1.93 -3.89
CA GLY A 209 3.17 1.36 -3.04
C GLY A 209 3.00 -0.14 -2.73
N ALA A 210 1.94 -0.80 -3.20
CA ALA A 210 1.64 -2.19 -2.90
C ALA A 210 2.79 -3.14 -3.31
N ALA A 211 3.44 -2.86 -4.44
CA ALA A 211 4.59 -3.62 -4.94
C ALA A 211 5.77 -3.64 -3.95
N ALA A 212 6.03 -2.51 -3.29
CA ALA A 212 7.08 -2.42 -2.28
C ALA A 212 6.68 -3.24 -1.03
N CYS A 213 5.44 -3.12 -0.57
CA CYS A 213 4.89 -3.90 0.54
C CYS A 213 4.94 -5.41 0.28
N GLN A 214 4.56 -5.86 -0.92
CA GLN A 214 4.71 -7.26 -1.35
C GLN A 214 6.16 -7.74 -1.26
N SER A 215 7.09 -6.92 -1.78
CA SER A 215 8.52 -7.26 -1.79
C SER A 215 9.11 -7.43 -0.39
N ILE A 216 8.72 -6.59 0.58
CA ILE A 216 9.22 -6.73 1.95
C ILE A 216 8.60 -7.95 2.64
N LEU A 217 7.29 -8.20 2.48
CA LEU A 217 6.64 -9.37 3.09
C LEU A 217 7.21 -10.70 2.59
N PHE A 218 7.63 -10.78 1.33
CA PHE A 218 8.25 -11.98 0.76
C PHE A 218 9.66 -12.26 1.32
N GLN A 219 10.39 -11.22 1.71
CA GLN A 219 11.82 -11.32 2.09
C GLN A 219 12.04 -11.46 3.61
N VAL A 220 10.99 -11.56 4.41
CA VAL A 220 11.09 -11.47 5.88
C VAL A 220 10.92 -12.81 6.58
N ALA A 221 11.69 -12.98 7.67
CA ALA A 221 11.54 -14.07 8.63
C ALA A 221 11.10 -13.45 9.98
N PRO A 222 10.06 -13.99 10.65
CA PRO A 222 9.18 -15.05 10.17
C PRO A 222 8.35 -14.60 8.96
N ALA A 223 8.07 -15.54 8.05
CA ALA A 223 7.28 -15.28 6.86
C ALA A 223 5.92 -14.67 7.26
N GLN A 224 5.49 -13.66 6.51
CA GLN A 224 4.18 -13.03 6.71
C GLN A 224 3.05 -13.77 5.97
N GLY A 225 3.38 -14.94 5.43
CA GLY A 225 2.57 -15.78 4.56
C GLY A 225 3.49 -16.40 3.52
N GLU A 226 3.18 -17.62 3.06
CA GLU A 226 3.92 -18.26 1.97
C GLU A 226 3.62 -17.58 0.63
N ASP A 227 2.39 -17.06 0.48
CA ASP A 227 1.89 -16.25 -0.62
C ASP A 227 0.92 -15.18 -0.10
N LEU A 228 0.34 -14.39 -1.01
CA LEU A 228 -0.59 -13.33 -0.63
C LEU A 228 -1.96 -13.79 -0.10
N VAL A 229 -2.42 -15.00 -0.43
CA VAL A 229 -3.64 -15.56 0.17
C VAL A 229 -3.35 -15.94 1.63
N MET A 230 -2.18 -16.51 1.91
CA MET A 230 -1.70 -16.79 3.26
C MET A 230 -1.35 -15.52 4.05
N VAL A 231 -0.96 -14.43 3.38
CA VAL A 231 -0.84 -13.10 4.01
C VAL A 231 -2.19 -12.59 4.49
N ALA A 232 -3.24 -12.71 3.66
CA ALA A 232 -4.60 -12.34 4.06
C ALA A 232 -5.07 -13.20 5.23
N ASP A 233 -4.87 -14.53 5.14
CA ASP A 233 -5.22 -15.48 6.19
C ASP A 233 -4.52 -15.17 7.53
N LYS A 234 -3.22 -14.88 7.49
CA LYS A 234 -2.46 -14.46 8.67
C LYS A 234 -3.02 -13.17 9.27
N HIS A 235 -3.37 -12.19 8.44
CA HIS A 235 -3.98 -10.95 8.92
C HIS A 235 -5.34 -11.23 9.61
N PHE A 236 -6.19 -12.07 9.01
CA PHE A 236 -7.45 -12.48 9.63
C PHE A 236 -7.23 -13.22 10.95
N SER A 237 -6.28 -14.15 11.00
CA SER A 237 -5.99 -14.96 12.19
C SER A 237 -5.45 -14.12 13.34
N GLU A 238 -4.56 -13.16 13.06
CA GLU A 238 -3.96 -12.30 14.10
C GLU A 238 -4.96 -11.30 14.69
N LEU A 239 -5.95 -10.84 13.92
CA LEU A 239 -6.96 -9.89 14.42
C LEU A 239 -8.20 -10.60 14.98
N GLY A 240 -8.60 -11.73 14.39
CA GLY A 240 -9.80 -12.46 14.78
C GLY A 240 -11.03 -11.52 14.82
N ALA A 241 -11.62 -11.38 16.01
CA ALA A 241 -12.78 -10.52 16.23
C ALA A 241 -12.48 -9.00 16.16
N GLU A 242 -11.21 -8.59 16.24
CA GLU A 242 -10.81 -7.17 16.22
C GLU A 242 -10.69 -6.59 14.80
N ILE A 243 -10.84 -7.41 13.77
CA ILE A 243 -10.73 -6.92 12.39
C ILE A 243 -11.83 -5.92 12.06
N ARG A 244 -11.44 -4.77 11.50
CA ARG A 244 -12.41 -3.77 11.06
C ARG A 244 -13.07 -4.22 9.75
N PRO A 245 -14.39 -4.01 9.59
CA PRO A 245 -15.08 -4.34 8.34
C PRO A 245 -14.45 -3.71 7.09
N SER A 246 -13.94 -2.48 7.21
CA SER A 246 -13.25 -1.79 6.12
C SER A 246 -11.94 -2.48 5.70
N GLU A 247 -11.19 -3.05 6.65
CA GLU A 247 -9.97 -3.81 6.37
C GLU A 247 -10.32 -5.14 5.71
N ALA A 248 -11.30 -5.88 6.24
CA ALA A 248 -11.77 -7.12 5.63
C ALA A 248 -12.31 -6.89 4.20
N ALA A 249 -13.02 -5.80 3.95
CA ALA A 249 -13.48 -5.42 2.61
C ALA A 249 -12.31 -5.09 1.66
N LEU A 250 -11.26 -4.41 2.14
CA LEU A 250 -10.06 -4.15 1.34
C LEU A 250 -9.33 -5.46 0.99
N LEU A 251 -9.21 -6.38 1.95
CA LEU A 251 -8.66 -7.71 1.69
C LEU A 251 -9.53 -8.53 0.72
N ALA A 252 -10.86 -8.40 0.77
CA ALA A 252 -11.76 -9.00 -0.21
C ALA A 252 -11.46 -8.51 -1.63
N ARG A 253 -11.20 -7.20 -1.80
CA ARG A 253 -10.77 -6.64 -3.10
C ARG A 253 -9.45 -7.22 -3.56
N GLY A 254 -8.46 -7.31 -2.66
CA GLY A 254 -7.17 -7.94 -2.94
C GLY A 254 -7.30 -9.39 -3.39
N LEU A 255 -8.14 -10.18 -2.71
CA LEU A 255 -8.45 -11.57 -3.08
C LEU A 255 -9.16 -11.66 -4.44
N GLY A 256 -10.10 -10.76 -4.72
CA GLY A 256 -10.73 -10.65 -6.04
C GLY A 256 -9.72 -10.36 -7.15
N TRP A 257 -8.75 -9.49 -6.89
CA TRP A 257 -7.65 -9.22 -7.82
C TRP A 257 -6.78 -10.45 -8.05
N LEU A 258 -6.39 -11.16 -6.98
CA LEU A 258 -5.60 -12.41 -7.09
C LEU A 258 -6.34 -13.47 -7.89
N THR A 259 -7.65 -13.60 -7.68
CA THR A 259 -8.49 -14.55 -8.42
C THR A 259 -8.45 -14.29 -9.94
N ARG A 260 -8.44 -13.02 -10.35
CA ARG A 260 -8.38 -12.62 -11.77
C ARG A 260 -6.98 -12.74 -12.36
N ASN A 261 -5.97 -12.31 -11.62
CA ASN A 261 -4.63 -12.02 -12.16
C ASN A 261 -3.55 -13.01 -11.72
N GLY A 262 -3.85 -13.90 -10.77
CA GLY A 262 -2.87 -14.78 -10.16
C GLY A 262 -1.88 -14.04 -9.27
N GLN A 263 -0.65 -14.54 -9.25
CA GLN A 263 0.42 -14.03 -8.40
C GLN A 263 0.99 -12.71 -8.94
N PRO A 264 1.19 -11.69 -8.08
CA PRO A 264 1.91 -10.51 -8.50
C PRO A 264 3.40 -10.80 -8.65
N LYS A 265 4.05 -10.08 -9.56
CA LYS A 265 5.48 -10.27 -9.90
C LYS A 265 6.42 -10.20 -8.69
N ASN A 266 6.10 -9.35 -7.72
CA ASN A 266 6.96 -9.10 -6.55
C ASN A 266 6.75 -10.10 -5.41
N PHE A 267 5.77 -11.00 -5.54
CA PHE A 267 5.46 -12.04 -4.56
C PHE A 267 5.02 -13.30 -5.33
N ARG A 268 5.98 -13.87 -6.08
CA ARG A 268 5.75 -15.02 -6.94
C ARG A 268 6.50 -16.24 -6.42
N ILE A 269 5.76 -17.34 -6.26
CA ILE A 269 6.29 -18.68 -6.06
C ILE A 269 6.53 -19.30 -7.44
N VAL A 270 7.77 -19.68 -7.70
CA VAL A 270 8.24 -20.12 -9.03
C VAL A 270 8.21 -21.65 -9.16
N GLU A 271 8.52 -22.39 -8.09
CA GLU A 271 8.56 -23.85 -8.10
C GLU A 271 8.03 -24.41 -6.78
N THR A 272 7.10 -25.36 -6.89
CA THR A 272 6.73 -26.29 -5.82
C THR A 272 6.61 -27.67 -6.45
N ALA A 273 7.04 -28.73 -5.75
CA ALA A 273 6.93 -30.09 -6.30
C ALA A 273 5.48 -30.58 -6.27
N GLU A 274 4.70 -30.02 -5.33
CA GLU A 274 3.35 -30.41 -4.95
C GLU A 274 2.25 -29.72 -5.79
N LEU A 275 2.51 -28.50 -6.29
CA LEU A 275 1.60 -27.68 -7.11
C LEU A 275 2.27 -27.23 -8.41
N PRO A 276 2.20 -28.05 -9.49
CA PRO A 276 2.86 -27.74 -10.77
C PRO A 276 2.23 -26.53 -11.48
N ASP A 277 0.96 -26.20 -11.21
CA ASP A 277 0.29 -25.00 -11.69
C ASP A 277 -0.14 -24.11 -10.50
N TYR A 278 0.85 -23.70 -9.70
CA TYR A 278 0.64 -22.91 -8.49
C TYR A 278 -0.24 -21.67 -8.71
N ASP A 279 -0.09 -21.01 -9.86
CA ASP A 279 -0.84 -19.79 -10.17
C ASP A 279 -2.34 -20.09 -10.33
N HIS A 280 -2.68 -21.18 -11.04
CA HIS A 280 -4.06 -21.63 -11.16
C HIS A 280 -4.64 -22.01 -9.79
N ASP A 281 -3.93 -22.85 -9.03
CA ASP A 281 -4.37 -23.29 -7.70
C ASP A 281 -4.55 -22.10 -6.73
N LEU A 282 -3.63 -21.11 -6.78
CA LEU A 282 -3.73 -19.90 -5.96
C LEU A 282 -4.95 -19.05 -6.32
N ARG A 283 -5.31 -18.98 -7.61
CA ARG A 283 -6.53 -18.26 -8.04
C ARG A 283 -7.78 -18.92 -7.49
N ASP A 284 -7.82 -20.25 -7.48
CA ASP A 284 -8.94 -21.01 -6.91
C ASP A 284 -8.98 -20.89 -5.37
N GLY A 285 -7.82 -20.88 -4.72
CA GLY A 285 -7.69 -20.59 -3.28
C GLY A 285 -8.14 -19.18 -2.90
N ALA A 286 -7.81 -18.18 -3.73
CA ALA A 286 -8.27 -16.80 -3.56
C ALA A 286 -9.79 -16.68 -3.76
N LEU A 287 -10.36 -17.38 -4.76
CA LEU A 287 -11.81 -17.46 -4.96
C LEU A 287 -12.49 -18.10 -3.75
N PHE A 288 -11.93 -19.18 -3.21
CA PHE A 288 -12.48 -19.85 -2.03
C PHE A 288 -12.58 -18.88 -0.84
N GLN A 289 -11.52 -18.13 -0.55
CA GLN A 289 -11.54 -17.11 0.51
C GLN A 289 -12.52 -15.98 0.21
N LEU A 290 -12.65 -15.54 -1.05
CA LEU A 290 -13.64 -14.55 -1.44
C LEU A 290 -15.09 -15.05 -1.22
N CYS A 291 -15.35 -16.31 -1.55
CA CYS A 291 -16.62 -16.99 -1.29
C CYS A 291 -16.91 -17.20 0.20
N ARG A 292 -15.88 -17.22 1.05
CA ARG A 292 -16.05 -17.15 2.50
C ARG A 292 -16.50 -15.76 2.95
N LEU A 293 -15.87 -14.71 2.42
CA LEU A 293 -16.17 -13.32 2.77
C LEU A 293 -17.58 -12.85 2.35
N VAL A 294 -18.15 -13.40 1.27
CA VAL A 294 -19.54 -13.07 0.90
C VAL A 294 -20.57 -13.57 1.94
N ASN A 295 -20.20 -14.56 2.77
CA ASN A 295 -21.00 -15.05 3.89
C ASN A 295 -20.76 -14.26 5.20
N SER A 296 -20.11 -13.10 5.12
CA SER A 296 -19.92 -12.23 6.28
C SER A 296 -21.27 -11.69 6.78
N PRO A 297 -21.52 -11.69 8.11
CA PRO A 297 -22.68 -11.00 8.67
C PRO A 297 -22.58 -9.47 8.53
N ASP A 298 -21.36 -8.95 8.30
CA ASP A 298 -21.14 -7.54 8.03
C ASP A 298 -21.45 -7.20 6.56
N PRO A 299 -22.35 -6.22 6.29
CA PRO A 299 -22.74 -5.85 4.93
C PRO A 299 -21.61 -5.22 4.12
N VAL A 300 -20.68 -4.49 4.73
CA VAL A 300 -19.55 -3.84 4.03
C VAL A 300 -18.64 -4.90 3.44
N VAL A 301 -18.34 -5.95 4.21
CA VAL A 301 -17.50 -7.07 3.77
C VAL A 301 -18.20 -7.91 2.71
N SER A 302 -19.44 -8.32 2.98
CA SER A 302 -20.19 -9.21 2.07
C SER A 302 -20.55 -8.51 0.75
N GLU A 303 -20.87 -7.21 0.77
CA GLU A 303 -21.11 -6.43 -0.45
C GLU A 303 -19.84 -6.29 -1.30
N GLN A 304 -18.70 -5.96 -0.68
CA GLN A 304 -17.44 -5.85 -1.41
C GLN A 304 -17.01 -7.21 -1.97
N ALA A 305 -17.21 -8.32 -1.26
CA ALA A 305 -16.97 -9.66 -1.79
C ALA A 305 -17.90 -10.00 -2.97
N ALA A 306 -19.20 -9.72 -2.86
CA ALA A 306 -20.19 -9.92 -3.94
C ALA A 306 -19.86 -9.08 -5.18
N LYS A 307 -19.34 -7.87 -5.01
CA LYS A 307 -18.86 -7.01 -6.09
C LYS A 307 -17.70 -7.67 -6.86
N GLU A 308 -16.71 -8.21 -6.14
CA GLU A 308 -15.58 -8.89 -6.78
C GLU A 308 -16.01 -10.17 -7.51
N LEU A 309 -16.92 -10.96 -6.91
CA LEU A 309 -17.52 -12.14 -7.56
C LEU A 309 -18.30 -11.78 -8.82
N SER A 310 -19.05 -10.68 -8.80
CA SER A 310 -19.78 -10.18 -9.97
C SER A 310 -18.84 -9.74 -11.08
N SER A 311 -17.76 -9.05 -10.72
CA SER A 311 -16.72 -8.69 -11.68
C SER A 311 -16.04 -9.91 -12.29
N LEU A 312 -15.79 -10.97 -11.50
CA LEU A 312 -15.23 -12.23 -11.97
C LEU A 312 -16.16 -12.94 -12.96
N ALA A 313 -17.46 -12.94 -12.68
CA ALA A 313 -18.49 -13.55 -13.50
C ALA A 313 -18.93 -12.71 -14.71
N ASN A 314 -18.30 -11.55 -14.95
CA ASN A 314 -18.73 -10.57 -15.95
C ASN A 314 -20.22 -10.19 -15.85
N TYR A 315 -20.77 -10.18 -14.63
CA TYR A 315 -22.15 -9.80 -14.37
C TYR A 315 -22.25 -8.29 -14.11
N GLY A 316 -23.14 -7.62 -14.85
CA GLY A 316 -23.33 -6.18 -14.73
C GLY A 316 -23.75 -5.75 -13.33
N TYR A 317 -22.99 -4.81 -12.75
CA TYR A 317 -23.20 -4.27 -11.41
C TYR A 317 -24.55 -3.53 -11.33
N ARG A 318 -25.61 -4.23 -10.88
CA ARG A 318 -26.83 -3.58 -10.36
C ARG A 318 -26.64 -3.35 -8.86
N ALA A 319 -27.43 -2.44 -8.27
CA ALA A 319 -27.38 -2.16 -6.84
C ALA A 319 -27.37 -3.48 -6.03
N MET A 320 -26.30 -3.69 -5.25
CA MET A 320 -26.05 -4.94 -4.52
C MET A 320 -26.89 -4.99 -3.25
N GLY A 321 -28.16 -5.35 -3.41
CA GLY A 321 -29.08 -5.58 -2.29
C GLY A 321 -28.79 -6.88 -1.54
N GLU A 322 -29.55 -7.13 -0.47
CA GLU A 322 -29.45 -8.37 0.32
C GLU A 322 -29.68 -9.62 -0.52
N THR A 323 -30.66 -9.60 -1.42
CA THR A 323 -30.95 -10.67 -2.39
C THR A 323 -29.72 -11.03 -3.21
N GLN A 324 -28.98 -10.03 -3.68
CA GLN A 324 -27.76 -10.23 -4.49
C GLN A 324 -26.68 -10.94 -3.70
N ARG A 325 -26.49 -10.56 -2.43
CA ARG A 325 -25.53 -11.22 -1.54
C ARG A 325 -25.93 -12.66 -1.25
N LYS A 326 -27.22 -12.94 -1.00
CA LYS A 326 -27.76 -14.30 -0.82
C LYS A 326 -27.53 -15.16 -2.05
N ARG A 327 -27.76 -14.62 -3.24
CA ARG A 327 -27.50 -15.31 -4.52
C ARG A 327 -26.02 -15.68 -4.69
N TRP A 328 -25.11 -14.76 -4.38
CA TRP A 328 -23.68 -15.06 -4.43
C TRP A 328 -23.25 -16.08 -3.38
N TYR A 329 -23.79 -15.99 -2.16
CA TYR A 329 -23.59 -17.00 -1.14
C TYR A 329 -24.02 -18.39 -1.62
N GLU A 330 -25.22 -18.52 -2.19
CA GLU A 330 -25.72 -19.80 -2.71
C GLU A 330 -24.93 -20.29 -3.93
N ALA A 331 -24.46 -19.39 -4.81
CA ALA A 331 -23.57 -19.75 -5.91
C ALA A 331 -22.24 -20.30 -5.39
N CYS A 332 -21.65 -19.66 -4.38
CA CYS A 332 -20.44 -20.11 -3.70
C CYS A 332 -20.64 -21.45 -2.97
N ARG A 333 -21.81 -21.66 -2.34
CA ARG A 333 -22.15 -22.96 -1.73
C ARG A 333 -22.13 -24.07 -2.76
N LYS A 334 -22.79 -23.86 -3.90
CA LYS A 334 -22.81 -24.83 -5.01
C LYS A 334 -21.41 -25.08 -5.57
N ALA A 335 -20.64 -24.02 -5.80
CA ALA A 335 -19.26 -24.08 -6.29
C ALA A 335 -18.37 -24.99 -5.44
N PHE A 336 -18.36 -24.77 -4.13
CA PHE A 336 -17.45 -25.47 -3.22
C PHE A 336 -18.10 -26.68 -2.53
N LYS A 337 -19.26 -27.12 -3.03
CA LYS A 337 -20.04 -28.25 -2.50
C LYS A 337 -20.31 -28.10 -0.99
N ALA A 338 -20.56 -26.86 -0.54
CA ALA A 338 -20.84 -26.54 0.85
C ALA A 338 -22.30 -26.84 1.18
N THR A 339 -22.52 -27.64 2.21
CA THR A 339 -23.85 -28.02 2.72
C THR A 339 -24.04 -27.49 4.14
N ASP A 340 -25.25 -27.60 4.69
CA ASP A 340 -25.47 -27.22 6.10
C ASP A 340 -24.69 -28.14 7.06
N GLU A 341 -24.46 -29.40 6.64
CA GLU A 341 -23.64 -30.38 7.37
C GLU A 341 -22.13 -30.19 7.15
N MET A 342 -21.73 -29.56 6.05
CA MET A 342 -20.34 -29.25 5.70
C MET A 342 -20.22 -27.78 5.26
N PRO A 343 -20.36 -26.83 6.21
CA PRO A 343 -20.35 -25.39 5.92
C PRO A 343 -18.91 -24.88 5.73
N VAL A 344 -18.18 -25.44 4.76
CA VAL A 344 -16.75 -25.16 4.53
C VAL A 344 -16.49 -23.69 4.17
N ILE A 345 -17.47 -22.99 3.59
CA ILE A 345 -17.38 -21.57 3.28
C ILE A 345 -17.93 -20.65 4.41
N ALA A 346 -18.30 -21.19 5.57
CA ALA A 346 -18.84 -20.37 6.65
C ALA A 346 -17.77 -19.56 7.36
N VAL A 347 -18.08 -18.26 7.55
CA VAL A 347 -17.29 -17.35 8.40
C VAL A 347 -18.03 -17.02 9.70
N TRP A 348 -19.32 -17.31 9.79
CA TRP A 348 -20.13 -17.08 10.98
C TRP A 348 -21.03 -18.29 11.27
N SER A 349 -21.32 -18.55 12.55
CA SER A 349 -22.15 -19.68 12.99
C SER A 349 -23.64 -19.42 12.92
N GLY A 350 -24.06 -18.18 12.70
CA GLY A 350 -25.46 -17.77 12.87
C GLY A 350 -25.81 -17.32 14.29
N SER A 351 -24.89 -17.44 15.26
CA SER A 351 -25.09 -16.98 16.65
C SER A 351 -24.70 -15.52 16.82
N LEU A 352 -25.57 -14.70 17.42
CA LEU A 352 -25.28 -13.31 17.75
C LEU A 352 -24.10 -13.14 18.72
N GLU A 353 -23.74 -14.21 19.45
CA GLU A 353 -22.63 -14.21 20.41
C GLU A 353 -21.28 -14.54 19.77
N ASP A 354 -21.28 -15.07 18.55
CA ASP A 354 -20.06 -15.48 17.85
C ASP A 354 -19.58 -14.39 16.89
N ALA A 355 -18.37 -13.89 17.11
CA ALA A 355 -17.70 -13.03 16.16
C ALA A 355 -17.41 -13.79 14.84
N PRO A 356 -17.46 -13.11 13.67
CA PRO A 356 -17.07 -13.72 12.41
C PRO A 356 -15.58 -14.14 12.44
N ARG A 357 -15.28 -15.30 11.86
CA ARG A 357 -13.94 -15.86 11.69
C ARG A 357 -13.62 -15.99 10.21
N TYR A 358 -12.84 -15.03 9.71
CA TYR A 358 -12.46 -14.95 8.30
C TYR A 358 -11.24 -15.80 7.96
N ASP A 359 -10.41 -16.14 8.95
CA ASP A 359 -9.27 -17.03 8.77
C ASP A 359 -9.71 -18.46 8.43
N LEU A 360 -8.80 -19.26 7.88
CA LEU A 360 -9.05 -20.64 7.46
C LEU A 360 -9.11 -21.62 8.62
N ALA A 361 -8.81 -21.25 9.87
CA ALA A 361 -8.72 -22.22 10.96
C ALA A 361 -10.03 -22.97 11.16
N ARG A 362 -11.18 -22.29 11.07
CA ARG A 362 -12.50 -22.89 11.32
C ARG A 362 -12.80 -24.13 10.47
N PRO A 363 -12.71 -24.11 9.13
CA PRO A 363 -12.95 -25.31 8.32
C PRO A 363 -11.96 -26.45 8.62
N TYR A 364 -10.73 -26.16 9.08
CA TYR A 364 -9.78 -27.20 9.52
C TYR A 364 -10.11 -27.77 10.90
N GLU A 365 -10.44 -26.92 11.87
CA GLU A 365 -10.82 -27.32 13.23
C GLU A 365 -12.08 -28.20 13.23
N ALA A 366 -13.03 -27.90 12.34
CA ALA A 366 -14.25 -28.66 12.18
C ALA A 366 -14.09 -29.93 11.30
N GLY A 367 -12.90 -30.17 10.74
CA GLY A 367 -12.62 -31.34 9.89
C GLY A 367 -13.22 -31.28 8.49
N TYR A 368 -13.72 -30.12 8.05
CA TYR A 368 -14.21 -29.91 6.67
C TYR A 368 -13.05 -29.77 5.67
N CYS A 369 -11.87 -29.39 6.17
CA CYS A 369 -10.61 -29.34 5.44
C CYS A 369 -9.55 -30.21 6.13
N GLN A 370 -8.74 -30.89 5.33
CA GLN A 370 -7.61 -31.68 5.82
C GLN A 370 -6.29 -31.01 5.43
N LYS A 371 -5.41 -30.79 6.41
CA LYS A 371 -4.06 -30.26 6.13
C LYS A 371 -3.26 -31.31 5.39
N LYS A 372 -2.62 -30.93 4.29
CA LYS A 372 -1.69 -31.76 3.52
C LYS A 372 -0.29 -31.17 3.67
N ASP A 373 0.67 -32.02 4.00
CA ASP A 373 2.06 -31.58 4.15
C ASP A 373 2.59 -31.04 2.80
N GLY A 374 3.22 -29.87 2.83
CA GLY A 374 3.73 -29.19 1.63
C GLY A 374 2.69 -28.36 0.86
N TYR A 375 1.44 -28.27 1.35
CA TYR A 375 0.39 -27.47 0.72
C TYR A 375 -0.04 -26.29 1.59
N PRO A 376 -0.35 -25.12 0.99
CA PRO A 376 -0.86 -23.96 1.72
C PRO A 376 -2.30 -24.21 2.20
N LEU A 377 -2.73 -23.51 3.27
CA LEU A 377 -4.04 -23.74 3.88
C LEU A 377 -5.22 -23.46 2.93
N TRP A 378 -5.07 -22.59 1.94
CA TRP A 378 -6.14 -22.33 0.98
C TRP A 378 -6.34 -23.47 -0.04
N TYR A 379 -5.42 -24.44 -0.11
CA TYR A 379 -5.48 -25.54 -1.08
C TYR A 379 -6.71 -26.45 -0.90
N CYS A 380 -7.26 -26.56 0.33
CA CYS A 380 -8.53 -27.25 0.56
C CYS A 380 -9.70 -26.64 -0.25
N GLY A 381 -9.65 -25.33 -0.49
CA GLY A 381 -10.60 -24.67 -1.37
C GLY A 381 -10.35 -25.00 -2.83
N ALA A 382 -9.09 -24.89 -3.27
CA ALA A 382 -8.69 -25.16 -4.64
C ALA A 382 -9.07 -26.58 -5.10
N GLU A 383 -8.82 -27.61 -4.27
CA GLU A 383 -9.16 -29.00 -4.62
C GLU A 383 -10.65 -29.27 -4.83
N ARG A 384 -11.52 -28.37 -4.34
CA ARG A 384 -12.97 -28.46 -4.47
C ARG A 384 -13.50 -27.78 -5.73
N TRP A 385 -12.68 -26.95 -6.37
CA TRP A 385 -13.02 -26.27 -7.62
C TRP A 385 -12.65 -27.16 -8.81
N GLU A 386 -13.64 -27.57 -9.59
CA GLU A 386 -13.45 -28.57 -10.66
C GLU A 386 -13.32 -27.94 -12.06
N SER A 387 -13.41 -26.61 -12.17
CA SER A 387 -13.53 -25.93 -13.45
C SER A 387 -12.28 -25.19 -13.91
N LYS A 388 -12.06 -25.19 -15.22
CA LYS A 388 -11.02 -24.41 -15.88
C LYS A 388 -11.48 -23.02 -16.34
N ASP A 389 -12.79 -22.77 -16.43
CA ASP A 389 -13.35 -21.46 -16.81
C ASP A 389 -14.15 -20.86 -15.64
N MET A 390 -13.41 -20.24 -14.73
CA MET A 390 -13.94 -19.70 -13.49
C MET A 390 -15.06 -18.68 -13.71
N GLY A 391 -14.91 -17.78 -14.68
CA GLY A 391 -15.86 -16.69 -14.90
C GLY A 391 -17.21 -17.21 -15.43
N ALA A 392 -17.17 -18.08 -16.44
CA ALA A 392 -18.38 -18.66 -17.02
C ALA A 392 -19.15 -19.52 -16.01
N ASP A 393 -18.43 -20.29 -15.19
CA ASP A 393 -19.06 -21.18 -14.23
C ASP A 393 -19.61 -20.43 -13.02
N LEU A 394 -18.92 -19.41 -12.53
CA LEU A 394 -19.48 -18.52 -11.50
C LEU A 394 -20.77 -17.85 -12.00
N TYR A 395 -20.80 -17.38 -13.25
CA TYR A 395 -22.02 -16.82 -13.84
C TYR A 395 -23.15 -17.86 -13.93
N SER A 396 -22.84 -19.07 -14.40
CA SER A 396 -23.81 -20.18 -14.50
C SER A 396 -24.40 -20.54 -13.13
N LEU A 397 -23.55 -20.70 -12.12
CA LEU A 397 -23.98 -21.00 -10.75
C LEU A 397 -24.85 -19.88 -10.18
N TYR A 398 -24.45 -18.63 -10.40
CA TYR A 398 -25.23 -17.47 -10.00
C TYR A 398 -26.58 -17.42 -10.72
N ALA A 399 -26.66 -17.68 -12.03
CA ALA A 399 -27.92 -17.72 -12.77
C ALA A 399 -28.89 -18.78 -12.22
N GLN A 400 -28.37 -19.93 -11.76
CA GLN A 400 -29.15 -20.99 -11.09
C GLN A 400 -29.67 -20.63 -9.69
N THR A 401 -29.36 -19.44 -9.17
CA THR A 401 -29.89 -18.93 -7.89
C THR A 401 -31.01 -17.90 -8.07
N SER A 402 -31.49 -17.71 -9.31
CA SER A 402 -32.56 -16.75 -9.62
C SER A 402 -33.87 -17.05 -8.87
N TRP A 403 -34.10 -18.29 -8.43
CA TRP A 403 -35.25 -18.69 -7.61
C TRP A 403 -35.39 -17.88 -6.31
N ILE A 404 -34.27 -17.42 -5.73
CA ILE A 404 -34.24 -16.62 -4.50
C ILE A 404 -34.97 -15.28 -4.69
N GLU A 405 -34.95 -14.71 -5.90
CA GLU A 405 -35.65 -13.45 -6.21
C GLU A 405 -37.17 -13.60 -6.19
N TRP A 406 -37.69 -14.84 -6.24
CA TRP A 406 -39.13 -15.13 -6.26
C TRP A 406 -39.67 -15.53 -4.88
N GLU A 407 -38.79 -15.80 -3.91
CA GLU A 407 -39.16 -16.19 -2.53
C GLU A 407 -39.24 -15.00 -1.56
N GLU A 408 -38.61 -13.87 -1.92
CA GLU A 408 -38.75 -12.56 -1.23
C GLU A 408 -39.91 -11.76 -1.82
#